data_AF-A0A8S3JS51-F1
#
_entry.id   AF-A0A8S3JS51-F1
#
_cell.length_a   1.000
_cell.length_b   1.000
_cell.length_c   1.000
_cell.angle_alpha   90.00
_cell.angle_beta   90.00
_cell.angle_gamma   90.00
#
_symmetry.space_group_name_H-M   'P 1'
#
loop_
_entity.id
_entity.type
_entity.pdbx_description
1 polymer ?
#
loop_
_entity_poly.entity_id
_entity_poly.type
_entity_poly.pdbx_seq_one_letter_code
_entity_poly.pdbx_strand_id
1 'polypeptide(L)'
;AGTALLGKEAAMACTVAVEAVIGEHYNNQLRDLMEHADQTKDKDLIETIKKFRDDENQHHDTGLANNAEQAPFYQGLTSAIKMGCRLGIYVAERI
;
A
#
# COMPACT_ATOMS: atom_id res chain seq x y z
N ALA A 1 -19.39 11.89 8.19
CA ALA A 1 -19.36 13.04 7.26
C ALA A 1 -17.99 13.74 7.18
N GLY A 2 -16.86 13.03 7.37
CA GLY A 2 -15.53 13.66 7.43
C GLY A 2 -14.70 13.58 6.15
N THR A 3 -14.99 12.64 5.25
CA THR A 3 -14.16 12.38 4.05
C THR A 3 -14.67 13.04 2.77
N ALA A 4 -15.94 13.48 2.74
CA ALA A 4 -16.53 14.12 1.55
C ALA A 4 -16.02 15.56 1.31
N LEU A 5 -15.33 16.17 2.28
CA LEU A 5 -14.72 17.50 2.17
C LEU A 5 -13.27 17.48 1.65
N LEU A 6 -12.67 16.30 1.55
CA LEU A 6 -11.31 16.11 1.06
C LEU A 6 -11.41 16.00 -0.46
N GLY A 7 -11.05 17.06 -1.18
CA GLY A 7 -11.09 17.13 -2.65
C GLY A 7 -10.34 15.99 -3.34
N LYS A 8 -10.42 15.93 -4.67
CA LYS A 8 -9.83 14.86 -5.50
C LYS A 8 -8.39 14.55 -5.08
N GLU A 9 -7.59 15.58 -4.87
CA GLU A 9 -6.18 15.51 -4.50
C GLU A 9 -5.97 14.79 -3.16
N ALA A 10 -6.81 15.06 -2.17
CA ALA A 10 -6.72 14.43 -0.86
C ALA A 10 -7.20 12.96 -0.88
N ALA A 11 -8.17 12.63 -1.74
CA ALA A 11 -8.50 11.23 -2.01
C ALA A 11 -7.34 10.49 -2.67
N MET A 12 -6.68 11.11 -3.67
CA MET A 12 -5.50 10.51 -4.30
C MET A 12 -4.32 10.41 -3.32
N ALA A 13 -4.13 11.37 -2.41
CA ALA A 13 -3.13 11.30 -1.35
C ALA A 13 -3.37 10.12 -0.41
N CYS A 14 -4.64 9.85 -0.09
CA CYS A 14 -5.01 8.66 0.67
C CYS A 14 -4.62 7.39 -0.09
N THR A 15 -4.97 7.27 -1.37
CA THR A 15 -4.57 6.14 -2.22
C THR A 15 -3.05 5.97 -2.22
N VAL A 16 -2.28 7.00 -2.56
CA VAL A 16 -0.80 6.96 -2.56
C VAL A 16 -0.25 6.50 -1.20
N ALA A 17 -0.81 7.00 -0.10
CA ALA A 17 -0.36 6.63 1.23
C ALA A 17 -0.65 5.16 1.56
N VAL A 18 -1.84 4.67 1.25
CA VAL A 18 -2.26 3.28 1.47
C VAL A 18 -1.44 2.32 0.60
N GLU A 19 -1.39 2.56 -0.71
CA GLU A 19 -0.73 1.66 -1.66
C GLU A 19 0.78 1.57 -1.43
N ALA A 20 1.42 2.65 -0.98
CA ALA A 20 2.82 2.59 -0.57
C ALA A 20 3.06 1.61 0.60
N VAL A 21 2.13 1.51 1.55
CA VAL A 21 2.26 0.59 2.69
C VAL A 21 1.90 -0.83 2.29
N ILE A 22 0.87 -1.02 1.48
CA ILE A 22 0.46 -2.34 1.00
C ILE A 22 1.54 -2.93 0.08
N GLY A 23 2.10 -2.13 -0.84
CA GLY A 23 3.22 -2.53 -1.68
C GLY A 23 4.48 -2.88 -0.87
N GLU A 24 4.79 -2.12 0.19
CA GLU A 24 5.86 -2.45 1.14
C GLU A 24 5.60 -3.80 1.84
N HIS A 25 4.36 -4.04 2.26
CA HIS A 25 3.96 -5.29 2.89
C HIS A 25 4.08 -6.49 1.94
N TYR A 26 3.62 -6.39 0.69
CA TYR A 26 3.81 -7.47 -0.29
C TYR A 26 5.28 -7.72 -0.63
N ASN A 27 6.11 -6.67 -0.68
CA ASN A 27 7.56 -6.85 -0.83
C ASN A 27 8.17 -7.64 0.35
N ASN A 28 7.74 -7.36 1.57
CA ASN A 28 8.18 -8.12 2.75
C ASN A 28 7.72 -9.58 2.68
N GLN A 29 6.45 -9.84 2.32
CA GLN A 29 5.97 -11.21 2.11
C GLN A 29 6.78 -11.96 1.06
N LEU A 30 7.10 -11.31 -0.07
CA LEU A 30 7.94 -11.92 -1.10
C LEU A 30 9.34 -12.24 -0.59
N ARG A 31 9.96 -11.35 0.19
CA ARG A 31 11.28 -11.61 0.78
C ARG A 31 11.22 -12.80 1.73
N ASP A 32 10.23 -12.83 2.61
CA ASP A 32 10.09 -13.91 3.60
C ASP A 32 9.83 -15.26 2.90
N LEU A 33 9.01 -15.28 1.84
CA LEU A 33 8.81 -16.46 1.00
C LEU A 33 10.09 -16.89 0.28
N MET A 34 10.90 -15.94 -0.20
CA MET A 34 12.18 -16.26 -0.85
C MET A 34 13.20 -16.86 0.14
N GLU A 35 13.16 -16.46 1.41
CA GLU A 35 14.07 -16.94 2.46
C GLU A 35 13.64 -18.26 3.09
N HIS A 36 12.33 -18.53 3.18
CA HIS A 36 11.81 -19.62 4.01
C HIS A 36 10.92 -20.64 3.29
N ALA A 37 10.41 -20.34 2.10
CA ALA A 37 9.43 -21.17 1.41
C ALA A 37 10.05 -22.10 0.35
N ASP A 38 9.34 -23.16 -0.03
CA ASP A 38 9.75 -24.03 -1.12
C ASP A 38 9.29 -23.40 -2.43
N GLN A 39 10.21 -22.72 -3.12
CA GLN A 39 9.89 -21.99 -4.35
C GLN A 39 9.26 -22.83 -5.46
N THR A 40 9.39 -24.16 -5.41
CA THR A 40 8.74 -25.05 -6.37
C THR A 40 7.27 -25.34 -6.04
N LYS A 41 6.92 -25.36 -4.75
CA LYS A 41 5.55 -25.58 -4.27
C LYS A 41 4.77 -24.28 -4.13
N ASP A 42 5.45 -23.21 -3.74
CA ASP A 42 4.84 -21.92 -3.43
C ASP A 42 4.86 -20.95 -4.63
N LYS A 43 5.21 -21.45 -5.82
CA LYS A 43 5.34 -20.65 -7.05
C LYS A 43 4.08 -19.85 -7.36
N ASP A 44 2.90 -20.47 -7.26
CA ASP A 44 1.63 -19.81 -7.58
C ASP A 44 1.30 -18.68 -6.59
N LEU A 45 1.65 -18.87 -5.31
CA LEU A 45 1.50 -17.85 -4.28
C LEU A 45 2.45 -16.68 -4.52
N ILE A 46 3.72 -16.98 -4.83
CA ILE A 46 4.74 -15.97 -5.15
C ILE A 46 4.31 -15.12 -6.35
N GLU A 47 3.83 -15.75 -7.43
CA GLU A 47 3.36 -15.01 -8.61
C GLU A 47 2.10 -14.18 -8.30
N THR A 48 1.20 -14.69 -7.46
CA THR A 48 0.02 -13.94 -7.01
C THR A 48 0.41 -12.69 -6.23
N ILE A 49 1.31 -12.81 -5.26
CA ILE A 49 1.77 -11.68 -4.45
C ILE A 49 2.54 -10.67 -5.30
N LYS A 50 3.37 -11.12 -6.24
CA LYS A 50 4.04 -10.22 -7.20
C LYS A 50 3.03 -9.43 -8.01
N LYS A 51 2.00 -10.08 -8.54
CA LYS A 51 0.95 -9.40 -9.30
C LYS A 51 0.26 -8.33 -8.46
N PHE A 52 -0.15 -8.65 -7.24
CA PHE A 52 -0.78 -7.66 -6.37
C PHE A 52 0.14 -6.50 -6.02
N ARG A 53 1.42 -6.76 -5.72
CA ARG A 53 2.40 -5.70 -5.54
C ARG A 53 2.49 -4.78 -6.76
N ASP A 54 2.52 -5.35 -7.96
CA ASP A 54 2.64 -4.58 -9.20
C ASP A 54 1.37 -3.76 -9.47
N ASP A 55 0.19 -4.30 -9.16
CA ASP A 55 -1.09 -3.59 -9.19
C ASP A 55 -1.07 -2.38 -8.22
N GLU A 56 -0.55 -2.55 -6.99
CA GLU A 56 -0.45 -1.44 -6.02
C GLU A 56 0.55 -0.37 -6.44
N ASN A 57 1.67 -0.76 -7.08
CA ASN A 57 2.59 0.22 -7.66
C ASN A 57 1.91 1.03 -8.76
N GLN A 58 1.10 0.39 -9.61
CA GLN A 58 0.33 1.08 -10.64
C GLN A 58 -0.72 2.04 -10.04
N HIS A 59 -1.41 1.62 -8.97
CA HIS A 59 -2.35 2.47 -8.24
C HIS A 59 -1.64 3.67 -7.59
N HIS A 60 -0.49 3.45 -6.96
CA HIS A 60 0.36 4.49 -6.39
C HIS A 60 0.77 5.54 -7.44
N ASP A 61 1.27 5.09 -8.58
CA ASP A 61 1.70 5.98 -9.67
C ASP A 61 0.51 6.75 -10.28
N THR A 62 -0.64 6.09 -10.41
CA THR A 62 -1.89 6.75 -10.82
C THR A 62 -2.32 7.81 -9.81
N GLY A 63 -2.12 7.55 -8.53
CA GLY A 63 -2.26 8.48 -7.42
C GLY A 63 -1.44 9.75 -7.61
N LEU A 64 -0.14 9.60 -7.81
CA LEU A 64 0.79 10.70 -8.06
C LEU A 64 0.42 11.49 -9.31
N ALA A 65 0.10 10.80 -10.42
CA ALA A 65 -0.30 11.42 -11.68
C ALA A 65 -1.60 12.26 -11.57
N ASN A 66 -2.45 11.97 -10.58
CA ASN A 66 -3.67 12.74 -10.31
C ASN A 66 -3.51 13.80 -9.21
N ASN A 67 -2.30 14.37 -9.06
CA ASN A 67 -1.99 15.47 -8.15
C ASN A 67 -2.20 15.16 -6.66
N ALA A 68 -1.97 13.92 -6.24
CA ALA A 68 -1.99 13.56 -4.81
C ALA A 68 -1.12 14.50 -3.95
N GLU A 69 0.06 14.88 -4.45
CA GLU A 69 1.01 15.74 -3.72
C GLU A 69 0.51 17.19 -3.52
N GLN A 70 -0.51 17.61 -4.27
CA GLN A 70 -1.14 18.92 -4.10
C GLN A 70 -2.21 18.94 -2.99
N ALA A 71 -2.45 17.79 -2.34
CA ALA A 71 -3.38 17.74 -1.23
C ALA A 71 -2.95 18.69 -0.09
N PRO A 72 -3.89 19.41 0.53
CA PRO A 72 -3.57 20.24 1.69
C PRO A 72 -3.02 19.35 2.81
N PHE A 73 -1.88 19.76 3.38
CA PHE A 73 -1.19 19.01 4.43
C PHE A 73 -0.78 17.58 4.02
N TYR A 74 -0.48 17.37 2.73
CA TYR A 74 -0.13 16.07 2.14
C TYR A 74 0.79 15.21 3.00
N GLN A 75 1.93 15.75 3.45
CA GLN A 75 2.90 14.96 4.23
C GLN A 75 2.34 14.47 5.57
N GLY A 76 1.58 15.32 6.27
CA GLY A 76 0.99 14.94 7.55
C GLY A 76 -0.16 13.95 7.38
N LEU A 77 -1.01 14.17 6.37
CA LEU A 77 -2.10 13.25 6.01
C LEU A 77 -1.53 11.87 5.62
N THR A 78 -0.56 11.84 4.71
CA THR A 78 0.12 10.63 4.26
C THR A 78 0.76 9.90 5.43
N SER A 79 1.46 10.61 6.33
CA SER A 79 2.09 9.98 7.50
C SER A 79 1.06 9.36 8.45
N ALA A 80 -0.05 10.05 8.71
CA ALA A 80 -1.13 9.55 9.57
C ALA A 80 -1.79 8.29 8.97
N ILE A 81 -2.08 8.31 7.67
CA ILE A 81 -2.67 7.17 6.96
C ILE A 81 -1.69 5.99 6.96
N LYS A 82 -0.42 6.21 6.62
CA LYS A 82 0.61 5.17 6.64
C LYS A 82 0.72 4.51 8.01
N MET A 83 0.68 5.30 9.09
CA MET A 83 0.71 4.78 10.45
C MET A 83 -0.51 3.90 10.75
N GLY A 84 -1.72 4.35 10.37
CA GLY A 84 -2.94 3.57 10.52
C GLY A 84 -2.91 2.24 9.75
N CYS A 85 -2.48 2.26 8.50
CA CYS A 85 -2.34 1.05 7.68
C CYS A 85 -1.33 0.07 8.27
N ARG A 86 -0.15 0.55 8.68
CA ARG A 86 0.86 -0.32 9.32
C ARG A 86 0.35 -0.95 10.61
N LEU A 87 -0.39 -0.19 11.42
CA LEU A 87 -1.01 -0.73 12.63
C LEU A 87 -2.05 -1.82 12.30
N GLY A 88 -2.89 -1.59 11.28
CA GLY A 88 -3.86 -2.57 10.82
C GLY A 88 -3.21 -3.87 10.34
N ILE A 89 -2.16 -3.76 9.53
CA ILE A 89 -1.37 -4.91 9.05
C ILE A 89 -0.75 -5.66 10.22
N TYR A 90 -0.08 -4.94 11.14
CA TYR A 90 0.53 -5.55 12.32
C TYR A 90 -0.49 -6.33 13.17
N VAL A 91 -1.69 -5.79 13.34
CA VAL A 91 -2.77 -6.48 14.05
C VAL A 91 -3.21 -7.71 13.26
N ALA A 92 -3.41 -7.60 11.95
CA ALA A 92 -3.84 -8.71 11.10
C ALA A 92 -2.83 -9.87 11.05
N GLU A 93 -1.53 -9.59 11.08
CA GLU A 93 -0.47 -10.61 11.12
C GLU A 93 -0.41 -11.39 12.46
N ARG A 94 -1.02 -10.86 13.52
CA ARG A 94 -0.97 -11.42 14.89
C ARG A 94 -2.22 -12.18 15.30
N ILE A 95 -3.27 -12.13 14.49
CA ILE A 95 -4.52 -12.88 14.67
C ILE A 95 -4.41 -14.19 13.91
#